data_AF-A0A6D2KDP3-F1
#
_entry.id   AF-A0A6D2KDP3-F1
#
_cell.length_a   1.000
_cell.length_b   1.000
_cell.length_c   1.000
_cell.angle_alpha   90.00
_cell.angle_beta   90.00
_cell.angle_gamma   90.00
#
_symmetry.space_group_name_H-M   'P 1'
#
loop_
_entity.id
_entity.type
_entity.pdbx_description
1 polymer ?
#
loop_
_entity_poly.entity_id
_entity_poly.type
_entity_poly.pdbx_seq_one_letter_code
_entity_poly.pdbx_strand_id
1 'polypeptide(L)'
;MASTEGLVPITRAFLASYYDKYPFPPLSDDVSRLSSDMSSLIQLLAQQSSPSQGETCLIDEANQPPPHKIDENMWKNREQMEEILFLLQPSRWPVQLREPSTSEDSQLSSILRNLKDNFDNALTALISFQTKNSERVFSTVMTYMPQDFRGTLIRQQKERSERNKQAEVDALVSSGGSIRDTYALLWKQQMERRRQLAQLGSATEKMDGSGAYNPRTVEEVFRDFKGRRAGMIKALTTDVQEFYRLCDPGECFF
;
A
#
# COMPACT_ATOMS: atom_id res chain seq x y z
N MET A 1 15.21 8.77 -35.78
CA MET A 1 15.08 8.87 -34.30
C MET A 1 14.20 10.07 -34.02
N ALA A 2 13.12 9.93 -33.26
CA ALA A 2 12.28 11.08 -32.90
C ALA A 2 13.12 12.04 -32.03
N SER A 3 13.18 13.32 -32.42
CA SER A 3 13.95 14.33 -31.68
C SER A 3 13.34 14.53 -30.30
N THR A 4 14.18 14.46 -29.27
CA THR A 4 13.83 14.79 -27.88
C THR A 4 14.05 16.27 -27.57
N GLU A 5 14.42 17.10 -28.55
CA GLU A 5 14.54 18.54 -28.38
C GLU A 5 13.22 19.16 -27.92
N GLY A 6 13.27 19.86 -26.79
CA GLY A 6 12.11 20.53 -26.18
C GLY A 6 11.32 19.69 -25.17
N LEU A 7 11.63 18.41 -24.98
CA LEU A 7 11.01 17.60 -23.92
C LEU A 7 11.66 17.92 -22.57
N VAL A 8 10.89 18.58 -21.70
CA VAL A 8 11.31 18.82 -20.30
C VAL A 8 11.11 17.53 -19.49
N PRO A 9 12.14 17.02 -18.79
CA PRO A 9 11.98 15.85 -17.93
C PRO A 9 10.95 16.12 -16.84
N ILE A 10 10.04 15.18 -16.62
CA ILE A 10 9.14 15.21 -15.46
C ILE A 10 10.00 14.90 -14.23
N THR A 11 10.48 15.94 -13.56
CA THR A 11 11.26 15.81 -12.33
C THR A 11 10.35 15.78 -11.10
N ARG A 12 10.86 15.22 -9.99
CA ARG A 12 10.17 15.28 -8.69
C ARG A 12 9.88 16.73 -8.27
N ALA A 13 10.81 17.66 -8.55
CA ALA A 13 10.63 19.08 -8.25
C ALA A 13 9.51 19.70 -9.09
N PHE A 14 9.45 19.39 -10.38
CA PHE A 14 8.37 19.84 -11.26
C PHE A 14 7.01 19.34 -10.76
N LEU A 15 6.88 18.05 -10.43
CA LEU A 15 5.64 17.52 -9.86
C LEU A 15 5.31 18.14 -8.49
N ALA A 16 6.31 18.38 -7.64
CA ALA A 16 6.13 19.01 -6.33
C ALA A 16 5.58 20.44 -6.45
N SER A 17 6.05 21.21 -7.44
CA SER A 17 5.60 22.61 -7.63
C SER A 17 4.10 22.76 -7.92
N TYR A 18 3.43 21.68 -8.35
CA TYR A 18 1.97 21.69 -8.49
C TYR A 18 1.29 21.90 -7.12
N TYR A 19 1.87 21.36 -6.06
CA TYR A 19 1.34 21.44 -4.70
C TYR A 19 1.62 22.79 -4.02
N ASP A 20 2.56 23.59 -4.53
CA ASP A 20 2.83 24.95 -4.01
C ASP A 20 1.60 25.87 -4.10
N LYS A 21 0.68 25.57 -5.03
CA LYS A 21 -0.59 26.28 -5.20
C LYS A 21 -1.63 25.93 -4.12
N TYR A 22 -1.38 24.88 -3.34
CA TYR A 22 -2.28 24.33 -2.33
C TYR A 22 -1.55 24.29 -0.98
N PRO A 23 -1.22 25.45 -0.39
CA PRO A 23 -0.52 25.50 0.88
C PRO A 23 -1.36 24.82 1.97
N PHE A 24 -0.74 23.91 2.71
CA PHE A 24 -1.34 23.28 3.88
C PHE A 24 -0.83 23.98 5.14
N PRO A 25 -1.71 24.53 6.00
CA PRO A 25 -1.26 25.13 7.25
C PRO A 25 -0.58 24.05 8.11
N PRO A 26 0.52 24.38 8.82
CA PRO A 26 1.14 23.42 9.72
C PRO A 26 0.13 22.99 10.79
N LEU A 27 0.33 21.78 11.32
CA LEU A 27 -0.44 21.30 12.47
C LEU A 27 -0.20 22.22 13.67
N SER A 28 -1.21 22.35 14.54
CA SER A 28 -1.08 23.09 15.79
C SER A 28 0.04 22.49 16.66
N ASP A 29 0.82 23.35 17.32
CA ASP A 29 1.82 22.95 18.33
C ASP A 29 1.18 22.16 19.48
N ASP A 30 -0.13 22.35 19.71
CA ASP A 30 -0.90 21.58 20.68
C ASP A 30 -0.86 20.07 20.38
N VAL A 31 -0.74 19.65 19.12
CA VAL A 31 -0.69 18.23 18.77
C VAL A 31 0.52 17.56 19.41
N SER A 32 1.72 18.14 19.22
CA SER A 32 2.94 17.59 19.80
C SER A 32 2.93 17.60 21.33
N ARG A 33 2.39 18.67 21.93
CA ARG A 33 2.23 18.77 23.39
C ARG A 33 1.28 17.68 23.90
N LEU A 34 0.06 17.60 23.37
CA LEU A 34 -0.96 16.65 23.79
C LEU A 34 -0.52 15.20 23.56
N SER A 35 0.17 14.91 22.45
CA SER A 35 0.75 13.57 22.23
C SER A 35 1.77 13.20 23.31
N SER A 36 2.62 14.14 23.71
CA SER A 36 3.62 13.91 24.77
C SER A 36 2.96 13.70 26.14
N ASP A 37 1.91 14.46 26.44
CA ASP A 37 1.12 14.31 27.66
C ASP A 37 0.42 12.94 27.69
N MET A 38 -0.19 12.52 26.57
CA MET A 38 -0.80 11.20 26.44
C MET A 38 0.21 10.07 26.63
N SER A 39 1.39 10.15 26.01
CA SER A 39 2.45 9.16 26.19
C SER A 39 2.90 9.07 27.65
N SER A 40 2.99 10.20 28.35
CA SER A 40 3.36 10.24 29.77
C SER A 40 2.30 9.56 30.65
N LEU A 41 1.02 9.82 30.39
CA LEU A 41 -0.09 9.16 31.09
C LEU A 41 -0.12 7.64 30.85
N ILE A 42 0.11 7.20 29.60
CA ILE A 42 0.19 5.77 29.26
C ILE A 42 1.33 5.09 30.03
N GLN A 43 2.50 5.74 30.13
CA GLN A 43 3.63 5.20 30.91
C GLN A 43 3.29 5.07 32.40
N LEU A 44 2.58 6.05 32.99
CA LEU A 44 2.13 5.97 34.38
C LEU A 44 1.14 4.82 34.61
N LEU A 45 0.22 4.58 33.67
CA LEU A 45 -0.72 3.46 33.74
C LEU A 45 0.01 2.10 33.64
N ALA A 46 0.99 1.99 32.74
CA ALA A 46 1.79 0.77 32.57
C ALA A 46 2.64 0.43 33.81
N GLN A 47 2.97 1.40 34.66
CA GLN A 47 3.65 1.16 35.95
C GLN A 47 2.72 0.53 36.99
N GLN A 48 1.40 0.77 36.89
CA GLN A 48 0.43 0.22 37.84
C GLN A 48 -0.06 -1.18 37.44
N SER A 49 -0.10 -1.47 36.14
CA SER A 49 -0.56 -2.74 35.59
C SER A 49 0.27 -3.13 34.37
N SER A 50 0.83 -4.35 34.37
CA SER A 50 1.55 -4.84 33.19
C SER A 50 0.59 -5.00 32.01
N PRO A 51 0.95 -4.50 30.81
CA PRO A 51 0.10 -4.62 29.63
C PRO A 51 -0.07 -6.10 29.23
N SER A 52 -1.25 -6.44 28.78
CA SER A 52 -1.52 -7.72 28.12
C SER A 52 -0.73 -7.85 26.82
N GLN A 53 -0.67 -9.07 26.28
CA GLN A 53 -0.03 -9.32 24.98
C GLN A 53 -0.64 -8.47 23.85
N GLY A 54 -1.97 -8.27 23.87
CA GLY A 54 -2.66 -7.45 22.88
C GLY A 54 -2.31 -5.96 23.00
N GLU A 55 -2.23 -5.44 24.23
CA GLU A 55 -1.84 -4.05 24.51
C GLU A 55 -0.36 -3.80 24.16
N THR A 56 0.51 -4.79 24.40
CA THR A 56 1.93 -4.70 24.02
C THR A 56 2.09 -4.53 22.52
N CYS A 57 1.38 -5.33 21.70
CA CYS A 57 1.39 -5.18 20.24
C CYS A 57 0.90 -3.80 19.79
N LEU A 58 -0.11 -3.23 20.46
CA LEU A 58 -0.63 -1.89 20.16
C LEU A 58 0.37 -0.78 20.50
N ILE A 59 1.07 -0.91 21.63
CA ILE A 59 2.13 0.01 22.03
C ILE A 59 3.29 -0.05 21.02
N ASP A 60 3.67 -1.25 20.60
CA ASP A 60 4.72 -1.44 19.59
C ASP A 60 4.31 -0.82 18.25
N GLU A 61 3.06 -1.03 17.80
CA GLU A 61 2.51 -0.43 16.58
C GLU A 61 2.50 1.10 16.65
N ALA A 62 2.11 1.68 17.79
CA ALA A 62 2.10 3.13 18.01
C ALA A 62 3.49 3.77 17.97
N ASN A 63 4.54 3.01 18.28
CA ASN A 63 5.93 3.46 18.22
C ASN A 63 6.58 3.27 16.84
N GLN A 64 5.92 2.60 15.89
CA GLN A 64 6.45 2.45 14.53
C GLN A 64 6.32 3.76 13.74
N PRO A 65 7.25 4.02 12.79
CA PRO A 65 7.08 5.13 11.87
C PRO A 65 5.80 4.94 11.04
N PRO A 66 5.07 6.02 10.72
CA PRO A 66 3.86 5.93 9.95
C PRO A 66 4.13 5.34 8.55
N PRO A 67 3.16 4.60 7.97
CA PRO A 67 3.31 4.06 6.62
C PRO A 67 3.64 5.15 5.61
N HIS A 68 4.66 4.92 4.77
CA HIS A 68 5.08 5.87 3.74
C HIS A 68 4.04 6.04 2.63
N LYS A 69 3.24 4.99 2.37
CA LYS A 69 2.23 5.01 1.30
C LYS A 69 0.93 5.59 1.81
N ILE A 70 0.40 6.58 1.10
CA ILE A 70 -0.86 7.26 1.46
C ILE A 70 -2.04 6.30 1.57
N ASP A 71 -2.13 5.29 0.69
CA ASP A 71 -3.20 4.31 0.74
C ASP A 71 -3.11 3.41 1.98
N GLU A 72 -1.90 2.99 2.34
CA GLU A 72 -1.64 2.20 3.55
C GLU A 72 -1.95 3.01 4.81
N ASN A 73 -1.54 4.28 4.84
CA ASN A 73 -1.82 5.18 5.94
C ASN A 73 -3.33 5.43 6.12
N MET A 74 -4.05 5.76 5.05
CA MET A 74 -5.50 5.97 5.09
C MET A 74 -6.24 4.71 5.54
N TRP A 75 -5.75 3.55 5.13
CA TRP A 75 -6.28 2.26 5.52
C TRP A 75 -6.12 1.98 7.01
N LYS A 76 -4.90 2.16 7.51
CA LYS A 76 -4.57 2.02 8.93
C LYS A 76 -5.35 2.99 9.80
N ASN A 77 -5.48 4.26 9.37
CA ASN A 77 -6.31 5.22 10.08
C ASN A 77 -7.76 4.75 10.22
N ARG A 78 -8.33 4.17 9.16
CA ARG A 78 -9.70 3.67 9.18
C ARG A 78 -9.87 2.46 10.10
N GLU A 79 -8.93 1.52 10.06
CA GLU A 79 -8.86 0.38 11.00
C GLU A 79 -8.86 0.87 12.45
N GLN A 80 -7.94 1.79 12.79
CA GLN A 80 -7.79 2.31 14.15
C GLN A 80 -9.03 3.10 14.59
N MET A 81 -9.64 3.91 13.71
CA MET A 81 -10.88 4.63 14.03
C MET A 81 -12.04 3.67 14.33
N GLU A 82 -12.21 2.60 13.53
CA GLU A 82 -13.27 1.62 13.75
C GLU A 82 -13.04 0.81 15.05
N GLU A 83 -11.80 0.44 15.36
CA GLU A 83 -11.44 -0.18 16.64
C GLU A 83 -11.71 0.74 17.84
N ILE A 84 -11.33 2.02 17.75
CA ILE A 84 -11.62 3.01 18.80
C ILE A 84 -13.14 3.16 18.98
N LEU A 85 -13.90 3.29 17.88
CA LEU A 85 -15.36 3.39 17.95
C LEU A 85 -16.00 2.13 18.52
N PHE A 86 -15.44 0.96 18.23
CA PHE A 86 -15.87 -0.30 18.80
C PHE A 86 -15.66 -0.32 20.32
N LEU A 87 -14.50 0.11 20.81
CA LEU A 87 -14.19 0.23 22.25
C LEU A 87 -15.07 1.27 22.94
N LEU A 88 -15.34 2.39 22.28
CA LEU A 88 -16.17 3.49 22.80
C LEU A 88 -17.67 3.18 22.77
N GLN A 89 -18.10 2.00 22.31
CA GLN A 89 -19.51 1.61 22.40
C GLN A 89 -19.97 1.52 23.86
N PRO A 90 -21.09 2.18 24.25
CA PRO A 90 -21.59 2.15 25.63
C PRO A 90 -21.81 0.74 26.18
N SER A 91 -22.14 -0.23 25.33
CA SER A 91 -22.32 -1.64 25.72
C SER A 91 -21.05 -2.28 26.29
N ARG A 92 -19.87 -1.76 25.93
CA ARG A 92 -18.54 -2.24 26.36
C ARG A 92 -17.98 -1.50 27.57
N TRP A 93 -18.65 -0.45 28.01
CA TRP A 93 -18.17 0.33 29.15
C TRP A 93 -18.34 -0.45 30.46
N PRO A 94 -17.49 -0.17 31.48
CA PRO A 94 -17.75 -0.59 32.85
C PRO A 94 -19.17 -0.19 33.29
N VAL A 95 -19.80 -1.02 34.13
CA VAL A 95 -21.18 -0.78 34.63
C VAL A 95 -21.30 0.63 35.22
N GLN A 96 -20.27 1.09 35.95
CA GLN A 96 -20.19 2.39 36.59
C GLN A 96 -20.31 3.56 35.60
N LEU A 97 -19.83 3.39 34.36
CA LEU A 97 -19.94 4.44 33.33
C LEU A 97 -21.24 4.33 32.54
N ARG A 98 -21.88 3.14 32.53
CA ARG A 98 -23.21 2.95 31.93
C ARG A 98 -24.31 3.51 32.81
N GLU A 99 -24.20 3.28 34.11
CA GLU A 99 -25.13 3.68 35.15
C GLU A 99 -24.36 4.53 36.19
N PRO A 100 -24.00 5.78 35.85
CA PRO A 100 -23.18 6.62 36.71
C PRO A 100 -23.92 6.96 38.00
N SER A 101 -23.27 6.67 39.14
CA SER A 101 -23.78 6.99 40.48
C SER A 101 -23.08 8.20 41.09
N THR A 102 -21.93 8.62 40.56
CA THR A 102 -21.18 9.80 40.99
C THR A 102 -21.17 10.89 39.92
N SER A 103 -20.87 12.14 40.33
CA SER A 103 -20.68 13.24 39.39
C SER A 103 -19.45 13.03 38.51
N GLU A 104 -18.40 12.39 39.01
CA GLU A 104 -17.18 12.10 38.25
C GLU A 104 -17.44 11.09 37.15
N ASP A 105 -18.17 10.00 37.47
CA ASP A 105 -18.57 8.99 36.48
C ASP A 105 -19.45 9.61 35.38
N SER A 106 -20.37 10.50 35.77
CA SER A 106 -21.23 11.22 34.82
C SER A 106 -20.43 12.10 33.85
N GLN A 107 -19.42 12.81 34.36
CA GLN A 107 -18.53 13.64 33.54
C GLN A 107 -17.69 12.77 32.60
N LEU A 108 -17.08 11.70 33.11
CA LEU A 108 -16.27 10.79 32.30
C LEU A 108 -17.11 10.13 31.19
N SER A 109 -18.31 9.67 31.51
CA SER A 109 -19.25 9.15 30.51
C SER A 109 -19.60 10.19 29.44
N SER A 110 -19.79 11.46 29.81
CA SER A 110 -20.02 12.53 28.83
C SER A 110 -18.80 12.74 27.91
N ILE A 111 -17.59 12.75 28.48
CA ILE A 111 -16.34 12.86 27.71
C ILE A 111 -16.20 11.70 26.72
N LEU A 112 -16.46 10.46 27.15
CA LEU A 112 -16.39 9.29 26.26
C LEU A 112 -17.42 9.34 25.12
N ARG A 113 -18.62 9.87 25.36
CA ARG A 113 -19.61 10.09 24.28
C ARG A 113 -19.10 11.13 23.28
N ASN A 114 -18.62 12.28 23.77
CA ASN A 114 -18.07 13.32 22.90
C ASN A 114 -16.88 12.80 22.08
N LEU A 115 -16.01 12.00 22.70
CA LEU A 115 -14.88 11.38 22.02
C LEU A 115 -15.36 10.43 20.91
N LYS A 116 -16.36 9.58 21.21
CA LYS A 116 -16.98 8.70 20.22
C LYS A 116 -17.53 9.49 19.04
N ASP A 117 -18.26 10.57 19.29
CA ASP A 117 -18.85 11.39 18.23
C ASP A 117 -17.78 12.09 17.38
N ASN A 118 -16.67 12.53 17.99
CA ASN A 118 -15.53 13.07 17.24
C ASN A 118 -14.91 12.03 16.30
N PHE A 119 -14.71 10.79 16.77
CA PHE A 119 -14.20 9.70 15.93
C PHE A 119 -15.18 9.29 14.84
N ASP A 120 -16.48 9.30 15.12
CA ASP A 120 -17.53 8.98 14.14
C ASP A 120 -17.57 10.01 13.01
N ASN A 121 -17.49 11.30 13.36
CA ASN A 121 -17.38 12.40 12.41
C ASN A 121 -16.09 12.31 11.58
N ALA A 122 -14.95 12.00 12.22
CA ALA A 122 -13.66 11.85 11.54
C ALA A 122 -13.68 10.66 10.56
N LEU A 123 -14.20 9.51 10.98
CA LEU A 123 -14.34 8.32 10.15
C LEU A 123 -15.27 8.59 8.96
N THR A 124 -16.40 9.25 9.20
CA THR A 124 -17.36 9.64 8.15
C THR A 124 -16.71 10.57 7.13
N ALA A 125 -15.93 11.55 7.59
CA ALA A 125 -15.18 12.46 6.71
C ALA A 125 -14.12 11.70 5.88
N LEU A 126 -13.40 10.77 6.50
CA LEU A 126 -12.39 9.93 5.84
C LEU A 126 -13.02 9.04 4.75
N ILE A 127 -14.11 8.36 5.08
CA ILE A 127 -14.86 7.52 4.12
C ILE A 127 -15.39 8.40 2.97
N SER A 128 -15.97 9.56 3.27
CA SER A 128 -16.46 10.49 2.24
C SER A 128 -15.34 10.94 1.30
N PHE A 129 -14.17 11.26 1.85
CA PHE A 129 -12.99 11.64 1.07
C PHE A 129 -12.53 10.50 0.15
N GLN A 130 -12.38 9.28 0.69
CA GLN A 130 -11.95 8.12 -0.09
C GLN A 130 -12.93 7.77 -1.21
N THR A 131 -14.23 7.78 -0.92
CA THR A 131 -15.29 7.51 -1.91
C THR A 131 -15.26 8.54 -3.02
N LYS A 132 -15.29 9.84 -2.69
CA LYS A 132 -15.24 10.92 -3.68
C LYS A 132 -13.97 10.89 -4.52
N ASN A 133 -12.82 10.58 -3.90
CA ASN A 133 -11.56 10.46 -4.62
C ASN A 133 -11.57 9.27 -5.60
N SER A 134 -12.09 8.12 -5.16
CA SER A 134 -12.24 6.92 -6.01
C SER A 134 -13.17 7.19 -7.19
N GLU A 135 -14.30 7.86 -6.97
CA GLU A 135 -15.24 8.27 -8.03
C GLU A 135 -14.60 9.23 -9.03
N ARG A 136 -13.83 10.22 -8.56
CA ARG A 136 -13.11 11.16 -9.44
C ARG A 136 -12.09 10.46 -10.31
N VAL A 137 -11.27 9.58 -9.72
CA VAL A 137 -10.28 8.78 -10.45
C VAL A 137 -10.99 7.89 -11.46
N PHE A 138 -12.06 7.21 -11.05
CA PHE A 138 -12.84 6.35 -11.93
C PHE A 138 -13.44 7.14 -13.10
N SER A 139 -14.13 8.25 -12.82
CA SER A 139 -14.72 9.13 -13.84
C SER A 139 -13.66 9.60 -14.85
N THR A 140 -12.49 9.99 -14.35
CA THR A 140 -11.36 10.40 -15.21
C THR A 140 -10.86 9.24 -16.08
N VAL A 141 -10.68 8.03 -15.53
CA VAL A 141 -10.28 6.86 -16.33
C VAL A 141 -11.34 6.54 -17.39
N MET A 142 -12.62 6.68 -17.04
CA MET A 142 -13.71 6.38 -17.95
C MET A 142 -13.79 7.31 -19.16
N THR A 143 -13.21 8.52 -19.12
CA THR A 143 -13.14 9.39 -20.30
C THR A 143 -12.22 8.85 -21.39
N TYR A 144 -11.24 8.02 -21.02
CA TYR A 144 -10.29 7.39 -21.95
C TYR A 144 -10.71 5.97 -22.39
N MET A 145 -11.76 5.42 -21.79
CA MET A 145 -12.22 4.06 -22.09
C MET A 145 -13.05 4.02 -23.39
N PRO A 146 -12.96 2.93 -24.17
CA PRO A 146 -13.82 2.73 -25.34
C PRO A 146 -15.31 2.79 -24.95
N GLN A 147 -16.12 3.52 -25.73
CA GLN A 147 -17.57 3.59 -25.54
C GLN A 147 -18.33 2.51 -26.34
N ASP A 148 -17.62 1.43 -26.69
CA ASP A 148 -18.17 0.27 -27.39
C ASP A 148 -18.34 -0.92 -26.44
N PHE A 149 -18.68 -2.09 -27.00
CA PHE A 149 -18.89 -3.32 -26.23
C PHE A 149 -17.70 -3.70 -25.35
N ARG A 150 -16.45 -3.34 -25.72
CA ARG A 150 -15.24 -3.65 -24.93
C ARG A 150 -15.26 -2.87 -23.61
N GLY A 151 -15.64 -1.60 -23.66
CA GLY A 151 -15.81 -0.78 -22.45
C GLY A 151 -16.87 -1.34 -21.51
N THR A 152 -17.97 -1.86 -22.07
CA THR A 152 -19.02 -2.53 -21.29
C THR A 152 -18.52 -3.82 -20.65
N LEU A 153 -17.78 -4.65 -21.39
CA LEU A 153 -17.19 -5.90 -20.87
C LEU A 153 -16.22 -5.63 -19.72
N ILE A 154 -15.37 -4.60 -19.84
CA ILE A 154 -14.41 -4.22 -18.79
C ILE A 154 -15.14 -3.75 -17.52
N ARG A 155 -16.22 -2.97 -17.66
CA ARG A 155 -17.06 -2.58 -16.52
C ARG A 155 -17.68 -3.79 -15.83
N GLN A 156 -18.30 -4.69 -16.60
CA GLN A 156 -18.92 -5.90 -16.05
C GLN A 156 -17.91 -6.81 -15.35
N GLN A 157 -16.70 -6.96 -15.91
CA GLN A 157 -15.63 -7.73 -15.28
C GLN A 157 -15.20 -7.11 -13.95
N LYS A 158 -15.01 -5.78 -13.92
CA LYS A 158 -14.69 -5.05 -12.69
C LYS A 158 -15.79 -5.23 -11.64
N GLU A 159 -17.04 -4.95 -12.00
CA GLU A 159 -18.16 -5.07 -11.06
C GLU A 159 -18.31 -6.48 -10.49
N ARG A 160 -18.13 -7.52 -11.32
CA ARG A 160 -18.15 -8.90 -10.86
C ARG A 160 -17.00 -9.18 -9.89
N SER A 161 -15.80 -8.71 -10.19
CA SER A 161 -14.64 -8.86 -9.31
C SER A 161 -14.86 -8.14 -7.97
N GLU A 162 -15.39 -6.91 -7.98
CA GLU A 162 -15.67 -6.17 -6.75
C GLU A 162 -16.79 -6.81 -5.94
N ARG A 163 -17.84 -7.33 -6.59
CA ARG A 163 -18.90 -8.10 -5.91
C ARG A 163 -18.37 -9.37 -5.23
N ASN A 164 -17.48 -10.11 -5.89
CA ASN A 164 -16.88 -11.31 -5.29
C ASN A 164 -16.03 -10.96 -4.06
N LYS A 165 -15.19 -9.92 -4.17
CA LYS A 165 -14.36 -9.45 -3.06
C LYS A 165 -15.19 -8.94 -1.88
N GLN A 166 -16.30 -8.25 -2.16
CA GLN A 166 -17.24 -7.81 -1.12
C GLN A 166 -17.90 -9.01 -0.44
N ALA A 167 -18.30 -10.03 -1.20
CA ALA A 167 -18.88 -11.25 -0.64
C ALA A 167 -17.91 -11.99 0.32
N GLU A 168 -16.60 -11.99 0.03
CA GLU A 168 -15.59 -12.54 0.95
C GLU A 168 -15.54 -11.77 2.27
N VAL A 169 -15.63 -10.44 2.20
CA VAL A 169 -15.65 -9.57 3.38
C VAL A 169 -16.93 -9.80 4.18
N ASP A 170 -18.08 -9.84 3.52
CA ASP A 170 -19.36 -10.07 4.17
C ASP A 170 -19.41 -11.45 4.84
N ALA A 171 -18.82 -12.47 4.21
CA ALA A 171 -18.69 -13.81 4.78
C ALA A 171 -17.79 -13.81 6.03
N LEU A 172 -16.65 -13.10 6.00
CA LEU A 172 -15.76 -12.95 7.14
C LEU A 172 -16.47 -12.28 8.32
N VAL A 173 -17.15 -11.15 8.08
CA VAL A 173 -17.92 -10.44 9.10
C VAL A 173 -19.04 -11.32 9.65
N SER A 174 -19.78 -12.02 8.79
CA SER A 174 -20.87 -12.92 9.19
C SER A 174 -20.37 -14.11 10.02
N SER A 175 -19.13 -14.56 9.81
CA SER A 175 -18.48 -15.61 10.59
C SER A 175 -17.94 -15.13 11.94
N GLY A 176 -18.07 -13.84 12.27
CA GLY A 176 -17.56 -13.24 13.50
C GLY A 176 -16.09 -12.81 13.42
N GLY A 177 -15.56 -12.58 12.21
CA GLY A 177 -14.22 -12.02 12.03
C GLY A 177 -14.05 -10.67 12.71
N SER A 178 -12.86 -10.41 13.23
CA SER A 178 -12.57 -9.13 13.88
C SER A 178 -12.47 -7.98 12.86
N ILE A 179 -12.49 -6.75 13.37
CA ILE A 179 -12.22 -5.55 12.56
C ILE A 179 -10.83 -5.70 11.92
N ARG A 180 -9.80 -6.07 12.70
CA ARG A 180 -8.46 -6.39 12.16
C ARG A 180 -8.46 -7.41 11.03
N ASP A 181 -9.19 -8.52 11.18
CA ASP A 181 -9.25 -9.55 10.13
C ASP A 181 -9.85 -8.97 8.83
N THR A 182 -10.88 -8.14 8.98
CA THR A 182 -11.54 -7.45 7.87
C THR A 182 -10.56 -6.54 7.13
N TYR A 183 -9.80 -5.72 7.88
CA TYR A 183 -8.81 -4.82 7.31
C TYR A 183 -7.60 -5.57 6.71
N ALA A 184 -7.20 -6.70 7.28
CA ALA A 184 -6.17 -7.57 6.73
C ALA A 184 -6.60 -8.20 5.39
N LEU A 185 -7.84 -8.70 5.31
CA LEU A 185 -8.40 -9.26 4.07
C LEU A 185 -8.48 -8.20 2.98
N LEU A 186 -9.07 -7.06 3.29
CA LEU A 186 -9.22 -5.97 2.35
C LEU A 186 -7.81 -5.48 1.87
N TRP A 187 -6.78 -5.48 2.73
CA TRP A 187 -5.41 -5.07 2.36
C TRP A 187 -4.75 -6.09 1.44
N LYS A 188 -4.95 -7.39 1.72
CA LYS A 188 -4.56 -8.48 0.84
C LYS A 188 -5.19 -8.33 -0.55
N GLN A 189 -6.49 -8.05 -0.62
CA GLN A 189 -7.18 -7.80 -1.88
C GLN A 189 -6.58 -6.59 -2.62
N GLN A 190 -6.18 -5.54 -1.92
CA GLN A 190 -5.53 -4.36 -2.50
C GLN A 190 -4.13 -4.68 -3.06
N MET A 191 -3.32 -5.46 -2.33
CA MET A 191 -1.99 -5.89 -2.80
C MET A 191 -2.10 -6.82 -4.01
N GLU A 192 -3.10 -7.69 -4.05
CA GLU A 192 -3.34 -8.56 -5.19
C GLU A 192 -3.71 -7.76 -6.45
N ARG A 193 -4.55 -6.73 -6.34
CA ARG A 193 -4.85 -5.80 -7.45
C ARG A 193 -3.56 -5.16 -7.98
N ARG A 194 -2.70 -4.67 -7.08
CA ARG A 194 -1.41 -4.07 -7.44
C ARG A 194 -0.49 -5.06 -8.13
N ARG A 195 -0.43 -6.30 -7.65
CA ARG A 195 0.36 -7.37 -8.25
C ARG A 195 -0.12 -7.70 -9.67
N GLN A 196 -1.44 -7.83 -9.86
CA GLN A 196 -2.03 -8.06 -11.19
C GLN A 196 -1.75 -6.90 -12.14
N LEU A 197 -1.86 -5.64 -11.68
CA LEU A 197 -1.52 -4.47 -12.49
C LEU A 197 -0.04 -4.42 -12.87
N ALA A 198 0.86 -4.73 -11.94
CA ALA A 198 2.29 -4.82 -12.23
C ALA A 198 2.59 -5.91 -13.26
N GLN A 199 1.93 -7.07 -13.15
CA GLN A 199 2.03 -8.15 -14.13
C GLN A 199 1.51 -7.73 -15.50
N LEU A 200 0.36 -7.05 -15.57
CA LEU A 200 -0.17 -6.50 -16.82
C LEU A 200 0.79 -5.49 -17.43
N GLY A 201 1.36 -4.57 -16.63
CA GLY A 201 2.39 -3.62 -17.06
C GLY A 201 3.61 -4.31 -17.67
N SER A 202 4.11 -5.36 -17.00
CA SER A 202 5.22 -6.19 -17.50
C SER A 202 4.85 -7.08 -18.70
N ALA A 203 3.55 -7.33 -18.92
CA ALA A 203 3.04 -8.07 -20.07
C ALA A 203 2.78 -7.15 -21.27
N THR A 204 2.44 -5.87 -21.05
CA THR A 204 2.35 -4.86 -22.12
C THR A 204 3.72 -4.49 -22.70
N GLU A 205 4.82 -4.67 -21.96
CA GLU A 205 6.18 -4.66 -22.54
C GLU A 205 6.45 -5.87 -23.45
N LYS A 206 5.60 -6.91 -23.43
CA LYS A 206 5.72 -8.15 -24.19
C LYS A 206 4.67 -8.32 -25.29
N MET A 207 4.22 -7.21 -25.88
CA MET A 207 3.58 -7.24 -27.21
C MET A 207 4.58 -6.97 -28.33
N ASP A 208 5.76 -7.58 -28.24
CA ASP A 208 6.54 -7.94 -29.42
C ASP A 208 7.20 -9.32 -29.19
N GLY A 209 6.81 -10.31 -29.99
CA GLY A 209 7.48 -11.61 -30.09
C GLY A 209 7.07 -12.71 -29.10
N SER A 210 6.36 -13.71 -29.62
CA SER A 210 6.16 -15.06 -29.06
C SER A 210 7.39 -15.64 -28.34
N GLY A 211 7.21 -16.05 -27.08
CA GLY A 211 8.17 -16.87 -26.33
C GLY A 211 7.87 -16.86 -24.83
N ALA A 212 7.52 -18.02 -24.26
CA ALA A 212 7.24 -18.19 -22.83
C ALA A 212 8.34 -17.56 -21.96
N TYR A 213 8.03 -16.44 -21.32
CA TYR A 213 9.01 -15.68 -20.57
C TYR A 213 9.01 -16.14 -19.12
N ASN A 214 9.89 -17.08 -18.80
CA ASN A 214 10.23 -17.41 -17.42
C ASN A 214 11.09 -16.24 -16.89
N PRO A 215 10.61 -15.41 -15.96
CA PRO A 215 11.39 -14.26 -15.50
C PRO A 215 12.64 -14.78 -14.80
N ARG A 216 13.78 -14.58 -15.45
CA ARG A 216 15.07 -15.02 -14.93
C ARG A 216 15.43 -14.20 -13.70
N THR A 217 15.96 -14.85 -12.66
CA THR A 217 16.42 -14.13 -11.48
C THR A 217 17.66 -13.30 -11.83
N VAL A 218 17.98 -12.29 -11.01
CA VAL A 218 19.16 -11.42 -11.22
C VAL A 218 20.43 -12.28 -11.32
N GLU A 219 20.51 -13.35 -10.55
CA GLU A 219 21.61 -14.31 -10.55
C GLU A 219 21.73 -15.08 -11.87
N GLU A 220 20.59 -15.45 -12.48
CA GLU A 220 20.56 -16.14 -13.78
C GLU A 220 20.99 -15.22 -14.92
N VAL A 221 20.57 -13.95 -14.88
CA VAL A 221 21.03 -12.93 -15.84
C VAL A 221 22.53 -12.69 -15.70
N PHE A 222 23.04 -12.58 -14.48
CA PHE A 222 24.46 -12.37 -14.23
C PHE A 222 25.31 -13.57 -14.66
N ARG A 223 24.79 -14.80 -14.46
CA ARG A 223 25.44 -16.04 -14.90
C ARG A 223 25.48 -16.16 -16.43
N ASP A 224 24.38 -15.86 -17.11
CA ASP A 224 24.31 -15.89 -18.58
C ASP A 224 25.23 -14.82 -19.19
N PHE A 225 25.24 -13.61 -18.63
CA PHE A 225 26.16 -12.55 -19.03
C PHE A 225 27.63 -12.98 -18.88
N LYS A 226 28.00 -13.56 -17.72
CA LYS A 226 29.37 -14.04 -17.48
C LYS A 226 29.76 -15.14 -18.47
N GLY A 227 28.86 -16.09 -18.75
CA GLY A 227 29.10 -17.17 -19.72
C GLY A 227 29.31 -16.64 -21.14
N ARG A 228 28.45 -15.74 -21.61
CA ARG A 228 28.56 -15.13 -22.95
C ARG A 228 29.80 -14.27 -23.09
N ARG A 229 30.12 -13.45 -22.07
CA ARG A 229 31.34 -12.65 -22.06
C ARG A 229 32.59 -13.54 -22.10
N ALA A 230 32.62 -14.64 -21.33
CA ALA A 230 33.74 -15.58 -21.36
C ALA A 230 33.89 -16.25 -22.72
N GLY A 231 32.78 -16.67 -23.35
CA GLY A 231 32.78 -17.23 -24.70
C GLY A 231 33.28 -16.24 -25.75
N MET A 232 32.84 -14.99 -25.67
CA MET A 232 33.27 -13.92 -26.58
C MET A 232 34.76 -13.60 -26.43
N ILE A 233 35.27 -13.54 -25.19
CA ILE A 233 36.71 -13.36 -24.94
C ILE A 233 37.48 -14.55 -25.49
N LYS A 234 37.07 -15.80 -25.20
CA LYS A 234 37.74 -17.00 -25.71
C LYS A 234 37.80 -17.00 -27.24
N ALA A 235 36.68 -16.70 -27.90
CA ALA A 235 36.61 -16.62 -29.36
C ALA A 235 37.58 -15.59 -29.94
N LEU A 236 37.67 -14.41 -29.31
CA LEU A 236 38.48 -13.29 -29.81
C LEU A 236 39.96 -13.37 -29.41
N THR A 237 40.33 -14.17 -28.42
CA THR A 237 41.72 -14.29 -27.97
C THR A 237 42.30 -15.66 -28.27
N THR A 238 41.71 -16.71 -27.68
CA THR A 238 42.27 -18.05 -27.66
C THR A 238 41.98 -18.78 -28.96
N ASP A 239 40.74 -18.73 -29.43
CA ASP A 239 40.33 -19.45 -30.64
C ASP A 239 40.91 -18.78 -31.90
N VAL A 240 41.10 -17.45 -31.89
CA VAL A 240 41.83 -16.74 -32.95
C VAL A 240 43.30 -17.15 -33.01
N GLN A 241 43.97 -17.33 -31.87
CA GLN A 241 45.35 -17.84 -31.84
C GLN A 241 45.44 -19.28 -32.34
N GLU A 242 44.48 -20.13 -31.98
CA GLU A 242 44.42 -21.52 -32.42
C GLU A 242 44.09 -21.62 -33.92
N PHE A 243 43.18 -20.77 -34.42
CA PHE A 243 42.88 -20.62 -35.85
C PHE A 243 44.10 -20.15 -36.65
N TYR A 244 44.83 -19.14 -36.14
CA TYR A 244 46.08 -18.69 -36.79
C TYR A 244 47.15 -19.79 -36.83
N ARG A 245 47.26 -20.60 -35.78
CA ARG A 245 48.15 -21.78 -35.76
C ARG A 245 47.78 -22.83 -36.81
N LEU A 246 46.49 -23.10 -36.99
CA LEU A 246 45.99 -24.04 -38.00
C LEU A 246 46.15 -23.52 -39.44
N CYS A 247 46.32 -22.21 -39.62
CA CYS A 247 46.56 -21.56 -40.91
C CYS A 247 48.04 -21.24 -41.16
N ASP A 248 48.96 -21.60 -40.26
CA ASP A 248 50.40 -21.48 -40.50
C ASP A 248 50.85 -22.63 -41.42
N PRO A 249 51.22 -22.35 -42.68
CA PRO A 249 51.57 -23.40 -43.65
C PRO A 249 52.85 -24.17 -43.28
N GLY A 250 53.56 -23.80 -42.21
CA GLY A 250 54.77 -24.46 -41.71
C GLY A 250 54.54 -25.71 -40.84
N GLU A 251 53.32 -25.99 -40.37
CA GLU A 251 53.01 -27.19 -39.54
C GLU A 251 52.08 -28.21 -40.24
N CYS A 252 52.00 -28.19 -41.58
CA CYS A 252 51.59 -29.38 -42.31
C CYS A 252 52.73 -30.42 -42.27
N PHE A 253 52.78 -31.21 -41.20
CA PHE A 253 53.53 -32.46 -41.19
C PHE A 253 52.92 -33.41 -42.24
N PHE A 254 53.71 -33.77 -43.24
CA PHE A 254 53.62 -35.07 -43.92
C PHE A 254 53.97 -36.19 -42.92
#